data_AF-A0A1G9H8T3-F1
#
_entry.id   AF-A0A1G9H8T3-F1
#
_cell.length_a   1.000
_cell.length_b   1.000
_cell.length_c   1.000
_cell.angle_alpha   90.00
_cell.angle_beta   90.00
_cell.angle_gamma   90.00
#
_symmetry.space_group_name_H-M   'P 1'
#
loop_
_entity.id
_entity.type
_entity.pdbx_description
1 polymer ?
#
loop_
_entity_poly.entity_id
_entity_poly.type
_entity_poly.pdbx_seq_one_letter_code
_entity_poly.pdbx_strand_id
1 'polypeptide(L)'
;MNRRALLKAAPALALAGAAPAQGITMMVTPSTETPVATLFREWRAHSAWLNEPETAECPEDQFNAHCAENVRMIEQMCGEPCRDMADLCLKLLAVTDFGKDIQFPELATKDQLAADVRALVGA
;
A
#
# COMPACT_ATOMS: atom_id res chain seq x y z
N MET A 1 -1.67 18.73 -41.98
CA MET A 1 -2.49 17.58 -42.43
C MET A 1 -3.76 17.50 -41.60
N ASN A 2 -4.91 17.48 -42.27
CA ASN A 2 -6.24 17.69 -41.70
C ASN A 2 -6.83 16.43 -41.05
N ARG A 3 -7.31 16.58 -39.81
CA ARG A 3 -7.85 15.53 -38.91
C ARG A 3 -9.25 15.00 -39.29
N ARG A 4 -9.72 15.20 -40.54
CA ARG A 4 -11.13 14.95 -40.93
C ARG A 4 -11.36 13.77 -41.88
N ALA A 5 -10.34 12.97 -42.20
CA ALA A 5 -10.47 11.91 -43.20
C ALA A 5 -10.75 10.49 -42.65
N LEU A 6 -10.70 10.25 -41.33
CA LEU A 6 -10.55 8.88 -40.81
C LEU A 6 -11.80 8.24 -40.14
N LEU A 7 -13.01 8.81 -40.29
CA LEU A 7 -14.23 8.24 -39.70
C LEU A 7 -15.31 7.82 -40.70
N LYS A 8 -14.92 7.37 -41.90
CA LYS A 8 -15.84 6.68 -42.83
C LYS A 8 -15.28 5.32 -43.22
N ALA A 9 -15.42 4.36 -42.32
CA ALA A 9 -15.45 2.95 -42.66
C ALA A 9 -16.08 2.18 -41.49
N ALA A 10 -17.41 2.09 -41.49
CA ALA A 10 -18.10 1.06 -40.74
C ALA A 10 -18.12 -0.21 -41.60
N PRO A 11 -17.72 -1.38 -41.09
CA PRO A 11 -18.13 -2.66 -41.65
C PRO A 11 -19.30 -3.19 -40.84
N ALA A 12 -20.51 -3.03 -41.38
CA ALA A 12 -21.66 -3.81 -40.98
C ALA A 12 -21.63 -5.12 -41.78
N LEU A 13 -21.07 -6.18 -41.21
CA LEU A 13 -21.25 -7.55 -41.70
C LEU A 13 -20.76 -8.56 -40.65
N ALA A 14 -21.71 -9.23 -39.98
CA ALA A 14 -21.76 -10.69 -39.89
C ALA A 14 -22.85 -11.11 -38.88
N LEU A 15 -23.97 -11.59 -39.43
CA LEU A 15 -24.84 -12.57 -38.78
C LEU A 15 -24.00 -13.80 -38.41
N ALA A 16 -23.94 -14.17 -37.13
CA ALA A 16 -23.89 -15.57 -36.68
C ALA A 16 -23.88 -15.63 -35.13
N GLY A 17 -24.85 -16.34 -34.58
CA GLY A 17 -24.67 -17.08 -33.33
C GLY A 17 -24.84 -16.29 -32.03
N ALA A 18 -25.82 -16.70 -31.25
CA ALA A 18 -25.98 -16.34 -29.85
C ALA A 18 -24.68 -16.54 -29.07
N ALA A 19 -24.15 -15.46 -28.50
CA ALA A 19 -23.31 -15.51 -27.31
C ALA A 19 -23.85 -14.45 -26.36
N PRO A 20 -24.10 -14.78 -25.07
CA PRO A 20 -24.57 -13.79 -24.12
C PRO A 20 -23.56 -12.65 -24.11
N ALA A 21 -24.07 -11.42 -24.02
CA ALA A 21 -23.28 -10.25 -23.76
C ALA A 21 -22.52 -10.46 -22.45
N GLN A 22 -21.33 -11.05 -22.53
CA GLN A 22 -20.29 -10.82 -21.56
C GLN A 22 -19.89 -9.37 -21.79
N GLY A 23 -20.66 -8.49 -21.14
CA GLY A 23 -20.23 -7.14 -20.91
C GLY A 23 -18.80 -7.24 -20.42
N ILE A 24 -17.92 -6.54 -21.12
CA ILE A 24 -16.61 -6.17 -20.63
C ILE A 24 -16.89 -5.26 -19.43
N THR A 25 -17.35 -5.88 -18.35
CA THR A 25 -17.11 -5.42 -17.01
C THR A 25 -15.60 -5.43 -16.98
N MET A 26 -14.99 -4.25 -17.08
CA MET A 26 -13.66 -4.10 -16.52
C MET A 26 -13.83 -4.56 -15.08
N MET A 27 -13.53 -5.83 -14.85
CA MET A 27 -13.35 -6.37 -13.52
C MET A 27 -12.15 -5.59 -13.02
N VAL A 28 -12.43 -4.46 -12.38
CA VAL A 28 -11.67 -4.03 -11.23
C VAL A 28 -11.80 -5.21 -10.29
N THR A 29 -10.92 -6.20 -10.44
CA THR A 29 -10.63 -7.10 -9.34
C THR A 29 -10.34 -6.17 -8.17
N PRO A 30 -11.08 -6.27 -7.05
CA PRO A 30 -10.53 -5.73 -5.82
C PRO A 30 -9.18 -6.42 -5.73
N SER A 31 -8.10 -5.65 -5.87
CA SER A 31 -6.78 -6.07 -5.41
C SER A 31 -7.06 -6.66 -4.04
N THR A 32 -7.02 -8.00 -3.93
CA THR A 32 -7.34 -8.65 -2.68
C THR A 32 -6.19 -8.28 -1.79
N GLU A 33 -6.41 -7.25 -0.98
CA GLU A 33 -5.37 -6.64 -0.15
C GLU A 33 -4.62 -7.76 0.55
N THR A 34 -3.29 -7.72 0.46
CA THR A 34 -2.47 -8.76 1.08
C THR A 34 -2.65 -8.67 2.60
N PRO A 35 -2.47 -9.79 3.33
CA PRO A 35 -2.47 -9.74 4.79
C PRO A 35 -1.47 -8.71 5.34
N VAL A 36 -0.30 -8.59 4.70
CA VAL A 36 0.71 -7.59 5.05
C VAL A 36 0.21 -6.16 4.82
N ALA A 37 -0.43 -5.86 3.70
CA ALA A 37 -1.00 -4.53 3.43
C ALA A 37 -2.11 -4.15 4.44
N THR A 38 -2.95 -5.12 4.81
CA THR A 38 -3.99 -4.92 5.83
C THR A 38 -3.38 -4.57 7.18
N LEU A 39 -2.41 -5.38 7.64
CA LEU A 39 -1.71 -5.15 8.92
C LEU A 39 -0.91 -3.86 8.92
N PHE A 40 -0.27 -3.52 7.79
CA PHE A 40 0.46 -2.27 7.64
C PHE A 40 -0.45 -1.06 7.83
N ARG A 41 -1.65 -1.07 7.22
CA ARG A 41 -2.61 0.03 7.40
C ARG A 41 -3.05 0.17 8.85
N GLU A 42 -3.35 -0.94 9.52
CA GLU A 42 -3.73 -0.94 10.94
C GLU A 42 -2.61 -0.40 11.82
N TRP A 43 -1.39 -0.93 11.64
CA TRP A 43 -0.20 -0.45 12.33
C TRP A 43 0.03 1.05 12.07
N ARG A 44 -0.12 1.49 10.84
CA ARG A 44 0.09 2.89 10.46
C ARG A 44 -0.90 3.82 11.15
N ALA A 45 -2.16 3.42 11.25
CA ALA A 45 -3.18 4.20 11.96
C ALA A 45 -2.87 4.28 13.46
N HIS A 46 -2.50 3.16 14.09
CA HIS A 46 -2.13 3.10 15.50
C HIS A 46 -0.86 3.92 15.81
N SER A 47 0.18 3.77 14.99
CA SER A 47 1.43 4.51 15.10
C SER A 47 1.23 6.02 14.89
N ALA A 48 0.37 6.43 13.94
CA ALA A 48 0.04 7.84 13.76
C ALA A 48 -0.66 8.41 15.00
N TRP A 49 -1.67 7.71 15.52
CA TRP A 49 -2.38 8.10 16.74
C TRP A 49 -1.45 8.25 17.96
N LEU A 50 -0.46 7.36 18.11
CA LEU A 50 0.55 7.44 19.17
C LEU A 50 1.43 8.70 19.13
N ASN A 51 1.41 9.45 18.03
CA ASN A 51 2.15 10.69 17.86
C ASN A 51 1.24 11.94 17.91
N GLU A 52 -0.06 11.76 18.15
CA GLU A 52 -1.03 12.87 18.26
C GLU A 52 -1.08 13.43 19.70
N PRO A 53 -1.49 14.71 19.88
CA PRO A 53 -1.51 15.38 21.19
C PRO A 53 -2.28 14.63 22.28
N GLU A 54 -3.34 13.91 21.93
CA GLU A 54 -4.17 13.13 22.85
C GLU A 54 -3.38 12.04 23.58
N THR A 55 -2.27 11.57 23.00
CA THR A 55 -1.40 10.56 23.63
C THR A 55 -0.26 11.17 24.43
N ALA A 56 -0.01 12.49 24.31
CA ALA A 56 1.04 13.18 25.05
C ALA A 56 0.73 13.31 26.55
N GLU A 57 -0.55 13.31 26.92
CA GLU A 57 -1.02 13.38 28.31
C GLU A 57 -1.32 11.98 28.91
N CYS A 58 -1.08 10.92 28.13
CA CYS A 58 -1.32 9.56 28.55
C CYS A 58 -0.36 9.18 29.70
N PRO A 59 -0.83 8.54 30.78
CA PRO A 59 0.04 7.96 31.79
C PRO A 59 1.09 7.04 31.17
N GLU A 60 2.33 7.10 31.68
CA GLU A 60 3.48 6.40 31.09
C GLU A 60 3.25 4.89 30.94
N ASP A 61 2.60 4.26 31.91
CA ASP A 61 2.25 2.84 31.88
C ASP A 61 1.28 2.50 30.74
N GLN A 62 0.29 3.35 30.50
CA GLN A 62 -0.65 3.20 29.39
C GLN A 62 0.01 3.47 28.04
N PHE A 63 0.86 4.50 27.94
CA PHE A 63 1.64 4.76 26.74
C PHE A 63 2.55 3.58 26.40
N ASN A 64 3.26 3.04 27.39
CA ASN A 64 4.11 1.86 27.23
C ASN A 64 3.32 0.63 26.76
N ALA A 65 2.09 0.44 27.24
CA ALA A 65 1.22 -0.63 26.75
C ALA A 65 0.86 -0.46 25.26
N HIS A 66 0.60 0.77 24.81
CA HIS A 66 0.36 1.04 23.39
C HIS A 66 1.61 0.89 22.52
N CYS A 67 2.79 1.24 23.04
CA CYS A 67 4.06 0.97 22.38
C CYS A 67 4.31 -0.54 22.23
N ALA A 68 4.01 -1.33 23.27
CA ALA A 68 4.10 -2.79 23.20
C ALA A 68 3.13 -3.37 22.15
N GLU A 69 1.91 -2.83 22.07
CA GLU A 69 0.96 -3.23 21.03
C GLU A 69 1.48 -2.88 19.63
N ASN A 70 2.08 -1.70 19.46
CA ASN A 70 2.69 -1.30 18.19
C ASN A 70 3.79 -2.29 17.74
N VAL A 71 4.63 -2.76 18.68
CA VAL A 71 5.64 -3.81 18.41
C VAL A 71 4.96 -5.13 18.05
N ARG A 72 3.93 -5.56 18.77
CA ARG A 72 3.19 -6.79 18.50
C ARG A 72 2.58 -6.78 17.08
N MET A 73 2.05 -5.64 16.64
CA MET A 73 1.51 -5.48 15.28
C MET A 73 2.61 -5.64 14.21
N ILE A 74 3.81 -5.07 14.44
CA ILE A 74 4.96 -5.25 13.55
C ILE A 74 5.39 -6.72 13.51
N GLU A 75 5.48 -7.40 14.66
CA GLU A 75 5.82 -8.82 14.73
C GLU A 75 4.82 -9.69 13.97
N GLN A 76 3.51 -9.44 14.16
CA GLN A 76 2.45 -10.12 13.44
C GLN A 76 2.58 -9.91 11.92
N MET A 77 2.79 -8.67 11.49
CA MET A 77 3.01 -8.36 10.07
C MET A 77 4.26 -9.03 9.51
N CYS A 78 5.36 -9.06 10.25
CA CYS A 78 6.59 -9.74 9.84
C CYS A 78 6.42 -11.26 9.73
N GLY A 79 5.54 -11.86 10.54
CA GLY A 79 5.21 -13.29 10.50
C GLY A 79 4.40 -13.72 9.27
N GLU A 80 3.66 -12.81 8.62
CA GLU A 80 2.90 -13.13 7.41
C GLU A 80 3.81 -13.36 6.19
N PRO A 81 3.54 -14.31 5.28
CA PRO A 81 4.36 -14.48 4.08
C PRO A 81 4.16 -13.31 3.11
N CYS A 82 5.27 -12.76 2.57
CA CYS A 82 5.20 -11.77 1.49
C CYS A 82 4.71 -12.42 0.20
N ARG A 83 3.72 -11.82 -0.46
CA ARG A 83 3.19 -12.26 -1.77
C ARG A 83 3.88 -11.59 -2.93
N ASP A 84 4.39 -10.38 -2.72
CA ASP A 84 5.10 -9.58 -3.71
C ASP A 84 6.17 -8.70 -3.05
N MET A 85 6.82 -7.86 -3.85
CA MET A 85 7.84 -6.92 -3.37
C MET A 85 7.23 -5.79 -2.53
N ALA A 86 5.96 -5.42 -2.77
CA ALA A 86 5.30 -4.37 -2.00
C ALA A 86 5.15 -4.81 -0.53
N ASP A 87 4.78 -6.06 -0.28
CA ASP A 87 4.74 -6.63 1.08
C ASP A 87 6.09 -6.53 1.80
N LEU A 88 7.19 -6.84 1.11
CA LEU A 88 8.53 -6.71 1.69
C LEU A 88 8.83 -5.25 2.05
N CYS A 89 8.51 -4.31 1.15
CA CYS A 89 8.71 -2.89 1.39
C CYS A 89 7.87 -2.36 2.56
N LEU A 90 6.61 -2.80 2.70
CA LEU A 90 5.73 -2.42 3.81
C LEU A 90 6.29 -2.88 5.17
N LYS A 91 6.79 -4.13 5.24
CA LYS A 91 7.47 -4.62 6.44
C LYS A 91 8.71 -3.81 6.79
N LEU A 92 9.55 -3.54 5.78
CA LEU A 92 10.74 -2.72 5.94
C LEU A 92 10.39 -1.34 6.50
N LEU A 93 9.37 -0.67 5.95
CA LEU A 93 8.92 0.62 6.46
C LEU A 93 8.46 0.56 7.91
N ALA A 94 7.69 -0.46 8.29
CA ALA A 94 7.18 -0.54 9.65
C ALA A 94 8.27 -0.84 10.69
N VAL A 95 9.16 -1.80 10.39
CA VAL A 95 10.27 -2.17 11.28
C VAL A 95 11.26 -1.02 11.47
N THR A 96 11.34 -0.11 10.51
CA THR A 96 12.32 0.99 10.50
C THR A 96 11.73 2.34 10.88
N ASP A 97 10.44 2.37 11.24
CA ASP A 97 9.62 3.58 11.34
C ASP A 97 9.93 4.58 10.21
N PHE A 98 9.74 4.14 8.96
CA PHE A 98 10.05 4.93 7.75
C PHE A 98 11.51 5.40 7.67
N GLY A 99 12.45 4.61 8.20
CA GLY A 99 13.88 4.92 8.18
C GLY A 99 14.34 5.86 9.30
N LYS A 100 13.47 6.26 10.24
CA LYS A 100 13.88 7.07 11.41
C LYS A 100 14.89 6.34 12.27
N ASP A 101 14.67 5.05 12.50
CA ASP A 101 15.50 4.24 13.39
C ASP A 101 16.74 3.65 12.72
N ILE A 102 16.83 3.76 11.39
CA ILE A 102 18.03 3.29 10.69
C ILE A 102 19.07 4.40 10.62
N GLN A 103 20.13 4.28 11.40
CA GLN A 103 21.32 5.09 11.19
C GLN A 103 22.20 4.44 10.12
N PHE A 104 22.05 4.88 8.87
CA PHE A 104 23.02 4.62 7.83
C PHE A 104 23.94 5.84 7.69
N PRO A 105 25.08 5.89 8.40
CA PRO A 105 25.99 7.04 8.32
C PRO A 105 26.55 7.28 6.90
N GLU A 106 26.45 6.29 5.99
CA GLU A 106 26.95 6.38 4.61
C GLU A 106 25.85 6.48 3.53
N LEU A 107 24.57 6.36 3.87
CA LEU A 107 23.48 6.51 2.89
C LEU A 107 22.90 7.93 2.98
N ALA A 108 23.32 8.79 2.06
CA ALA A 108 22.79 10.14 1.84
C ALA A 108 21.31 10.18 1.37
N THR A 109 20.56 9.09 1.52
CA THR A 109 19.35 8.80 0.73
C THR A 109 18.19 8.21 1.55
N LYS A 110 18.13 8.46 2.87
CA LYS A 110 16.96 8.06 3.68
C LYS A 110 15.65 8.58 3.06
N ASP A 111 15.66 9.83 2.60
CA ASP A 111 14.50 10.47 1.95
C ASP A 111 14.16 9.82 0.59
N GLN A 112 15.18 9.41 -0.17
CA GLN A 112 14.97 8.74 -1.46
C GLN A 112 14.41 7.33 -1.27
N LEU A 113 14.93 6.55 -0.31
CA LEU A 113 14.38 5.23 0.00
C LEU A 113 12.92 5.34 0.46
N ALA A 114 12.61 6.31 1.32
CA ALA A 114 11.24 6.57 1.74
C ALA A 114 10.34 6.99 0.56
N ALA A 115 10.84 7.82 -0.37
CA ALA A 115 10.12 8.23 -1.57
C ALA A 115 9.86 7.07 -2.54
N ASP A 116 10.87 6.23 -2.79
CA ASP A 116 10.78 5.07 -3.67
C ASP A 116 9.77 4.05 -3.13
N VAL A 117 9.77 3.81 -1.82
CA VAL A 117 8.77 2.93 -1.21
C VAL A 117 7.37 3.55 -1.30
N ARG A 118 7.19 4.83 -0.97
CA ARG A 118 5.88 5.52 -1.14
C ARG A 118 5.34 5.41 -2.56
N ALA A 119 6.20 5.58 -3.57
CA ALA A 119 5.84 5.43 -4.98
C ALA A 119 5.43 3.99 -5.33
N LEU A 120 6.05 2.99 -4.71
CA LEU A 120 5.73 1.57 -4.93
C LEU A 120 4.41 1.16 -4.27
N VAL A 121 4.11 1.71 -3.08
CA VAL A 121 2.94 1.32 -2.27
C VAL A 121 1.73 2.25 -2.41
N GLY A 122 1.89 3.41 -3.07
CA GLY A 122 0.81 4.40 -3.27
C GLY A 122 0.44 5.19 -2.02
N ALA A 123 1.40 5.46 -1.13
CA ALA A 123 1.21 6.12 0.18
C ALA A 123 1.75 7.57 0.22
#